data_AF-Q5YB39-F1
#
_entry.id   AF-Q5YB39-F1
#
_cell.length_a   1.000
_cell.length_b   1.000
_cell.length_c   1.000
_cell.angle_alpha   90.00
_cell.angle_beta   90.00
_cell.angle_gamma   90.00
#
_symmetry.space_group_name_H-M   'P 1'
#
loop_
_entity.id
_entity.type
_entity.pdbx_description
1 polymer ?
#
loop_
_entity_poly.entity_id
_entity_poly.type
_entity_poly.pdbx_seq_one_letter_code
_entity_poly.pdbx_strand_id
1 'polypeptide(L)'
;MLMMGLLGTTRRRANAASLGFKRLGLAAIAAILTIGCLLRGSIKPGLRKVLHSRSSSSHLNRRSHHRICSAMGNAVTALNCMVNNRLCRAQDTATTTVDTQTTTPQTYQVLDPSTGPSAIEGINTIILDQDGVLWRGDRVFPSTLPSLQRFRDLGIRVLFVTNNAAKSREQYVEKWKKVGLEITKNEIVPASYMAAAYLESIKFQGKILFIGDEGTRLELQGHGFELVEVPKEATTMSNQELANFQLDSEVKAVVLAHDPNFNYRKLAIATQYLRSNEDCHFVVTNMDAGDMLDNQRFMPGTGGMADAITSTTGRVPVNTGKGGDFLLPFLMKKYGVKPSEMMCVGDRLDTDIALGRQANCKTAMPFTGVTSHGQLLQTPPEKQPTFVMDNLGVLVGLDYQLAPQ
;
A
#
# COMPACT_ATOMS: atom_id res chain seq x y z
N MET A 1 21.85 32.10 -49.77
CA MET A 1 20.68 32.10 -50.68
C MET A 1 20.24 30.66 -50.85
N LEU A 2 19.19 30.21 -50.16
CA LEU A 2 17.75 30.35 -50.47
C LEU A 2 17.23 29.12 -51.26
N MET A 3 16.36 28.37 -50.59
CA MET A 3 15.26 27.48 -51.04
C MET A 3 15.47 26.40 -52.13
N MET A 4 15.12 25.15 -51.81
CA MET A 4 13.79 24.55 -52.11
C MET A 4 13.70 23.07 -51.69
N GLY A 5 12.61 22.67 -51.03
CA GLY A 5 11.65 21.66 -51.48
C GLY A 5 11.29 20.75 -50.29
N LEU A 6 10.14 20.10 -50.11
CA LEU A 6 8.97 19.73 -50.91
C LEU A 6 8.07 19.00 -49.85
N LEU A 7 6.76 19.25 -49.68
CA LEU A 7 5.64 18.47 -50.25
C LEU A 7 4.42 18.67 -49.33
N GLY A 8 3.22 18.72 -49.92
CA GLY A 8 1.95 18.76 -49.20
C GLY A 8 1.18 17.43 -49.28
N THR A 9 0.16 17.29 -48.43
CA THR A 9 -0.96 16.32 -48.62
C THR A 9 -2.26 16.81 -47.94
N THR A 10 -3.28 17.01 -48.78
CA THR A 10 -4.73 16.69 -48.70
C THR A 10 -5.51 16.55 -47.38
N ARG A 11 -6.73 17.15 -47.40
CA ARG A 11 -7.87 17.11 -46.44
C ARG A 11 -8.65 15.78 -46.42
N ARG A 12 -9.22 15.39 -45.26
CA ARG A 12 -10.69 15.40 -44.96
C ARG A 12 -11.06 14.90 -43.54
N ARG A 13 -11.95 15.68 -42.90
CA ARG A 13 -13.04 15.39 -41.92
C ARG A 13 -12.75 14.64 -40.61
N ALA A 14 -12.95 15.37 -39.49
CA ALA A 14 -13.59 14.84 -38.28
C ALA A 14 -14.48 15.93 -37.64
N ASN A 15 -15.63 15.49 -37.11
CA ASN A 15 -16.77 16.28 -36.66
C ASN A 15 -16.62 16.91 -35.27
N ALA A 16 -17.53 17.85 -35.01
CA ALA A 16 -17.79 18.64 -33.81
C ALA A 16 -17.71 17.91 -32.46
N ALA A 17 -16.88 18.45 -31.54
CA ALA A 17 -17.08 18.44 -30.08
C ALA A 17 -16.12 19.43 -29.36
N SER A 18 -15.90 20.64 -29.90
CA SER A 18 -14.92 21.59 -29.35
C SER A 18 -15.46 23.01 -29.10
N LEU A 19 -16.66 23.13 -28.55
CA LEU A 19 -17.15 24.39 -27.97
C LEU A 19 -17.52 24.15 -26.50
N GLY A 20 -16.53 24.23 -25.61
CA GLY A 20 -16.76 24.10 -24.17
C GLY A 20 -15.61 24.49 -23.23
N PHE A 21 -14.40 24.80 -23.74
CA PHE A 21 -13.20 24.91 -22.88
C PHE A 21 -12.32 26.15 -23.11
N LYS A 22 -12.83 27.24 -23.70
CA LYS A 22 -12.01 28.44 -23.98
C LYS A 22 -12.28 29.68 -23.10
N ARG A 23 -13.02 29.58 -21.99
CA ARG A 23 -13.24 30.73 -21.08
C ARG A 23 -12.69 30.60 -19.65
N LEU A 24 -12.08 29.47 -19.28
CA LEU A 24 -11.46 29.30 -17.94
C LEU A 24 -9.92 29.39 -17.91
N GLY A 25 -9.27 29.71 -19.05
CA GLY A 25 -7.81 29.61 -19.17
C GLY A 25 -6.98 30.76 -18.58
N LEU A 26 -7.39 32.02 -18.76
CA LEU A 26 -6.51 33.15 -18.39
C LEU A 26 -6.54 33.53 -16.91
N ALA A 27 -7.68 33.41 -16.24
CA ALA A 27 -7.81 33.80 -14.83
C ALA A 27 -7.10 32.82 -13.88
N ALA A 28 -7.12 31.52 -14.21
CA ALA A 28 -6.43 30.49 -13.44
C ALA A 28 -4.90 30.60 -13.57
N ILE A 29 -4.40 30.91 -14.77
CA ILE A 29 -2.96 31.10 -15.00
C ILE A 29 -2.44 32.34 -14.26
N ALA A 30 -3.20 33.44 -14.23
CA ALA A 30 -2.84 34.64 -13.48
C ALA A 30 -2.81 34.40 -11.95
N ALA A 31 -3.74 33.60 -11.42
CA ALA A 31 -3.77 33.23 -10.00
C ALA A 31 -2.57 32.35 -9.60
N ILE A 32 -2.22 31.37 -10.43
CA ILE A 32 -1.07 30.47 -10.18
C ILE A 32 0.26 31.24 -10.21
N LEU A 33 0.43 32.18 -11.15
CA LEU A 33 1.64 33.01 -11.24
C LEU A 33 1.77 33.98 -10.04
N THR A 34 0.65 34.52 -9.54
CA THR A 34 0.66 35.44 -8.40
C THR A 34 0.97 34.70 -7.09
N ILE A 35 0.45 33.48 -6.92
CA ILE A 35 0.75 32.61 -5.77
C ILE A 35 2.22 32.14 -5.81
N GLY A 36 2.76 31.82 -6.99
CA GLY A 36 4.17 31.47 -7.17
C GLY A 36 5.15 32.58 -6.79
N CYS A 37 4.79 33.85 -7.04
CA CYS A 37 5.58 35.02 -6.65
C CYS A 37 5.48 35.37 -5.17
N LEU A 38 4.39 35.00 -4.48
CA LEU A 38 4.22 35.22 -3.04
C LEU A 38 4.92 34.13 -2.19
N LEU A 39 5.01 32.90 -2.69
CA LEU A 39 5.66 31.79 -1.99
C LEU A 39 7.19 31.74 -2.16
N ARG A 40 7.74 32.41 -3.18
CA ARG A 40 9.19 32.63 -3.33
C ARG A 40 9.52 34.06 -2.92
N GLY A 41 9.84 34.28 -1.66
CA GLY A 41 10.12 35.60 -1.08
C GLY A 41 11.23 36.39 -1.78
N SER A 42 10.91 37.07 -2.87
CA SER A 42 11.81 37.97 -3.61
C SER A 42 11.01 39.04 -4.35
N ILE A 43 10.58 40.07 -3.62
CA ILE A 43 10.16 41.33 -4.24
C ILE A 43 11.30 42.34 -4.06
N LYS A 44 11.94 42.72 -5.17
CA LYS A 44 12.88 43.85 -5.23
C LYS A 44 12.15 45.17 -4.98
N PRO A 45 12.77 46.16 -4.30
CA PRO A 45 12.12 47.42 -3.94
C PRO A 45 12.04 48.35 -5.15
N GLY A 46 10.92 48.30 -5.90
CA GLY A 46 10.76 49.11 -7.11
C GLY A 46 9.33 49.34 -7.58
N LEU A 47 8.31 49.05 -6.76
CA LEU A 47 6.90 49.28 -7.14
C LEU A 47 6.11 50.01 -6.04
N ARG A 48 6.74 51.03 -5.44
CA ARG A 48 6.09 51.95 -4.50
C ARG A 48 5.77 53.28 -5.18
N LYS A 49 5.03 53.25 -6.30
CA LYS A 49 4.65 54.49 -7.01
C LYS A 49 3.47 54.37 -7.99
N VAL A 50 2.40 53.64 -7.63
CA VAL A 50 1.08 53.81 -8.30
C VAL A 50 -0.04 53.64 -7.27
N LEU A 51 0.02 54.38 -6.16
CA LEU A 51 -1.07 54.40 -5.20
C LEU A 51 -1.24 55.78 -4.53
N HIS A 52 -0.87 56.89 -5.19
CA HIS A 52 -1.19 58.25 -4.71
C HIS A 52 -1.53 59.17 -5.88
N SER A 53 -2.79 59.16 -6.32
CA SER A 53 -3.45 60.34 -6.90
C SER A 53 -4.97 60.18 -6.85
N ARG A 54 -5.60 60.96 -5.95
CA ARG A 54 -6.86 61.71 -6.07
C ARG A 54 -7.89 61.18 -7.10
N SER A 55 -9.00 60.59 -6.64
CA SER A 55 -10.26 61.25 -6.26
C SER A 55 -11.13 61.72 -7.44
N SER A 56 -12.20 60.96 -7.73
CA SER A 56 -13.57 61.44 -7.98
C SER A 56 -14.38 60.38 -8.75
N SER A 57 -15.53 59.95 -8.18
CA SER A 57 -16.79 59.48 -8.82
C SER A 57 -16.72 58.72 -10.15
N SER A 58 -17.36 57.56 -10.39
CA SER A 58 -18.60 56.99 -9.85
C SER A 58 -18.79 55.55 -10.39
N HIS A 59 -19.59 54.76 -9.67
CA HIS A 59 -20.25 53.50 -10.08
C HIS A 59 -19.41 52.28 -10.49
N LEU A 60 -18.97 51.50 -9.49
CA LEU A 60 -19.00 50.03 -9.59
C LEU A 60 -19.55 49.39 -8.31
N ASN A 61 -20.34 48.34 -8.54
CA ASN A 61 -21.38 47.79 -7.68
C ASN A 61 -20.82 47.01 -6.46
N ARG A 62 -21.32 47.29 -5.25
CA ARG A 62 -20.94 46.62 -3.97
C ARG A 62 -21.17 45.10 -3.96
N ARG A 63 -21.87 44.53 -4.94
CA ARG A 63 -22.08 43.07 -5.08
C ARG A 63 -20.89 42.32 -5.71
N SER A 64 -19.98 43.01 -6.39
CA SER A 64 -18.83 42.38 -7.10
C SER A 64 -17.62 42.15 -6.18
N HIS A 65 -17.38 43.06 -5.23
CA HIS A 65 -16.29 42.92 -4.24
C HIS A 65 -16.54 41.79 -3.24
N HIS A 66 -17.80 41.57 -2.85
CA HIS A 66 -18.15 40.52 -1.89
C HIS A 66 -18.00 39.11 -2.47
N ARG A 67 -18.22 38.94 -3.79
CA ARG A 67 -18.05 37.66 -4.49
C ARG A 67 -16.59 37.31 -4.76
N ILE A 68 -15.73 38.31 -5.01
CA ILE A 68 -14.29 38.09 -5.23
C ILE A 68 -13.58 37.79 -3.89
N CYS A 69 -13.91 38.50 -2.81
CA CYS A 69 -13.37 38.20 -1.48
C CYS A 69 -13.88 36.84 -0.92
N SER A 70 -15.13 36.46 -1.22
CA SER A 70 -15.67 35.13 -0.88
C SER A 70 -15.01 33.99 -1.68
N ALA A 71 -14.73 34.20 -2.96
CA ALA A 71 -14.05 33.21 -3.80
C ALA A 71 -12.57 33.00 -3.41
N MET A 72 -11.86 34.06 -3.01
CA MET A 72 -10.47 33.96 -2.52
C MET A 72 -10.41 33.37 -1.10
N GLY A 73 -11.37 33.69 -0.22
CA GLY A 73 -11.46 33.08 1.11
C GLY A 73 -11.73 31.58 1.06
N ASN A 74 -12.60 31.15 0.14
CA ASN A 74 -12.93 29.73 -0.02
C ASN A 74 -11.77 28.93 -0.66
N ALA A 75 -11.01 29.54 -1.57
CA ALA A 75 -9.85 28.88 -2.19
C ALA A 75 -8.68 28.68 -1.21
N VAL A 76 -8.39 29.66 -0.35
CA VAL A 76 -7.36 29.55 0.70
C VAL A 76 -7.77 28.56 1.80
N THR A 77 -9.06 28.50 2.12
CA THR A 77 -9.60 27.53 3.10
C THR A 77 -9.59 26.10 2.55
N ALA A 78 -9.93 25.90 1.27
CA ALA A 78 -9.85 24.60 0.61
C ALA A 78 -8.41 24.10 0.47
N LEU A 79 -7.46 25.00 0.18
CA LEU A 79 -6.03 24.65 0.11
C LEU A 79 -5.44 24.31 1.48
N ASN A 80 -5.83 25.02 2.54
CA ASN A 80 -5.41 24.69 3.90
C ASN A 80 -6.03 23.39 4.43
N CYS A 81 -7.26 23.06 4.01
CA CYS A 81 -7.93 21.81 4.38
C CYS A 81 -7.33 20.58 3.64
N MET A 82 -6.84 20.76 2.41
CA MET A 82 -6.13 19.70 1.66
C MET A 82 -4.70 19.45 2.15
N VAL A 83 -4.02 20.45 2.74
CA VAL A 83 -2.62 20.35 3.16
C VAL A 83 -2.47 19.97 4.64
N ASN A 84 -3.44 20.28 5.50
CA ASN A 84 -3.38 19.95 6.92
C ASN A 84 -4.67 19.25 7.36
N ASN A 85 -4.63 17.92 7.38
CA ASN A 85 -5.73 17.06 7.82
C ASN A 85 -5.98 17.23 9.34
N ARG A 86 -6.62 18.34 9.72
CA ARG A 86 -7.11 18.62 11.08
C ARG A 86 -8.58 19.00 11.02
N LEU A 87 -9.41 18.12 11.59
CA LEU A 87 -10.81 18.34 11.91
C LEU A 87 -10.98 19.61 12.75
N CYS A 88 -11.50 20.68 12.15
CA CYS A 88 -11.99 21.83 12.89
C CYS A 88 -13.41 21.52 13.42
N ARG A 89 -13.53 21.36 14.73
CA ARG A 89 -14.81 21.42 15.46
C ARG A 89 -15.35 22.85 15.39
N ALA A 90 -16.53 23.02 14.81
CA ALA A 90 -17.39 24.17 15.09
C ALA A 90 -18.65 23.62 15.78
N GLN A 91 -18.87 24.07 17.01
CA GLN A 91 -20.14 23.92 17.71
C GLN A 91 -21.10 24.97 17.14
N ASP A 92 -22.18 24.52 16.51
CA ASP A 92 -23.39 25.31 16.36
C ASP A 92 -24.61 24.38 16.49
N THR A 93 -25.55 24.83 17.31
CA THR A 93 -26.72 24.12 17.81
C THR A 93 -27.87 24.05 16.80
N ALA A 94 -28.56 22.90 16.78
CA ALA A 94 -29.85 22.57 16.16
C ALA A 94 -29.88 22.58 14.61
N THR A 95 -29.99 21.44 13.94
CA THR A 95 -31.16 20.54 13.96
C THR A 95 -30.68 19.16 13.51
N THR A 96 -31.07 18.10 14.23
CA THR A 96 -30.66 16.72 13.94
C THR A 96 -31.28 16.22 12.64
N THR A 97 -30.66 16.54 11.51
CA THR A 97 -30.77 15.70 10.32
C THR A 97 -29.83 14.53 10.53
N VAL A 98 -30.39 13.34 10.72
CA VAL A 98 -29.65 12.08 10.66
C VAL A 98 -28.96 12.07 9.30
N ASP A 99 -27.66 12.35 9.31
CA ASP A 99 -26.81 12.23 8.14
C ASP A 99 -26.86 10.75 7.77
N THR A 100 -27.63 10.43 6.74
CA THR A 100 -27.70 9.08 6.20
C THR A 100 -26.34 8.85 5.56
N GLN A 101 -25.41 8.29 6.34
CA GLN A 101 -24.15 7.78 5.82
C GLN A 101 -24.48 7.00 4.56
N THR A 102 -24.00 7.51 3.43
CA THR A 102 -24.27 6.95 2.12
C THR A 102 -23.54 5.62 2.08
N THR A 103 -24.22 4.56 2.50
CA THR A 103 -23.66 3.22 2.53
C THR A 103 -23.48 2.74 1.11
N THR A 104 -22.29 2.24 0.82
CA THR A 104 -22.02 1.62 -0.48
C THR A 104 -22.89 0.36 -0.60
N PRO A 105 -23.44 0.04 -1.79
CA PRO A 105 -24.21 -1.19 -1.97
C PRO A 105 -23.39 -2.41 -1.49
N GLN A 106 -23.97 -3.20 -0.59
CA GLN A 106 -23.36 -4.43 -0.12
C GLN A 106 -23.44 -5.49 -1.22
N THR A 107 -22.28 -6.03 -1.60
CA THR A 107 -22.16 -7.08 -2.63
C THR A 107 -21.63 -8.40 -2.08
N TYR A 108 -21.17 -8.41 -0.83
CA TYR A 108 -20.67 -9.58 -0.12
C TYR A 108 -21.81 -10.37 0.53
N GLN A 109 -21.59 -11.67 0.73
CA GLN A 109 -22.47 -12.54 1.51
C GLN A 109 -21.91 -12.72 2.93
N VAL A 110 -22.77 -12.64 3.93
CA VAL A 110 -22.40 -12.99 5.31
C VAL A 110 -22.57 -14.49 5.48
N LEU A 111 -21.51 -15.18 5.89
CA LEU A 111 -21.52 -16.60 6.16
C LEU A 111 -21.72 -16.88 7.64
N ASP A 112 -22.41 -17.97 7.92
CA ASP A 112 -22.58 -18.60 9.22
C ASP A 112 -22.22 -20.10 9.11
N PRO A 113 -22.10 -20.84 10.23
CA PRO A 113 -21.70 -22.25 10.18
C PRO A 113 -22.58 -23.16 9.31
N SER A 114 -23.84 -22.80 9.03
CA SER A 114 -24.72 -23.55 8.14
C SER A 114 -24.47 -23.26 6.65
N THR A 115 -23.99 -22.06 6.31
CA THR A 115 -23.77 -21.62 4.92
C THR A 115 -22.31 -21.69 4.47
N GLY A 116 -21.36 -21.65 5.42
CA GLY A 116 -19.92 -21.65 5.13
C GLY A 116 -19.41 -22.86 4.35
N PRO A 117 -19.83 -24.12 4.64
CA PRO A 117 -19.41 -25.28 3.87
C PRO A 117 -19.71 -25.19 2.37
N SER A 118 -20.83 -24.58 1.98
CA SER A 118 -21.16 -24.37 0.55
C SER A 118 -20.29 -23.29 -0.11
N ALA A 119 -19.71 -22.36 0.65
CA ALA A 119 -18.80 -21.36 0.10
C ALA A 119 -17.50 -21.97 -0.45
N ILE A 120 -17.04 -23.07 0.16
CA ILE A 120 -15.81 -23.78 -0.23
C ILE A 120 -16.05 -24.95 -1.21
N GLU A 121 -17.28 -25.16 -1.68
CA GLU A 121 -17.55 -26.12 -2.76
C GLU A 121 -16.76 -25.77 -4.03
N GLY A 122 -16.09 -26.78 -4.60
CA GLY A 122 -15.22 -26.65 -5.77
C GLY A 122 -13.84 -26.04 -5.49
N ILE A 123 -13.55 -25.68 -4.23
CA ILE A 123 -12.24 -25.16 -3.83
C ILE A 123 -11.33 -26.31 -3.42
N ASN A 124 -10.13 -26.35 -3.99
CA ASN A 124 -9.08 -27.31 -3.63
C ASN A 124 -7.86 -26.66 -2.98
N THR A 125 -7.75 -25.33 -3.04
CA THR A 125 -6.64 -24.58 -2.45
C THR A 125 -7.14 -23.33 -1.74
N ILE A 126 -6.75 -23.18 -0.47
CA ILE A 126 -6.96 -21.95 0.30
C ILE A 126 -5.63 -21.24 0.47
N ILE A 127 -5.57 -19.99 0.02
CA ILE A 127 -4.51 -19.03 0.35
C ILE A 127 -4.94 -18.36 1.65
N LEU A 128 -4.23 -18.67 2.73
CA LEU A 128 -4.64 -18.34 4.09
C LEU A 128 -3.65 -17.37 4.72
N ASP A 129 -4.11 -16.16 5.01
CA ASP A 129 -3.34 -15.25 5.86
C ASP A 129 -3.26 -15.76 7.30
N GLN A 130 -2.34 -15.20 8.09
CA GLN A 130 -2.02 -15.69 9.42
C GLN A 130 -2.38 -14.69 10.54
N ASP A 131 -1.76 -13.52 10.52
CA ASP A 131 -1.92 -12.50 11.58
C ASP A 131 -3.30 -11.87 11.45
N GLY A 132 -4.14 -11.99 12.48
CA GLY A 132 -5.53 -11.52 12.40
C GLY A 132 -6.52 -12.54 11.82
N VAL A 133 -6.06 -13.70 11.34
CA VAL A 133 -6.92 -14.80 10.84
C VAL A 133 -6.79 -16.07 11.67
N LEU A 134 -5.56 -16.44 12.04
CA LEU A 134 -5.23 -17.66 12.77
C LEU A 134 -4.83 -17.36 14.22
N TRP A 135 -4.32 -16.17 14.46
CA TRP A 135 -3.91 -15.73 15.78
C TRP A 135 -3.90 -14.22 15.89
N ARG A 136 -3.77 -13.74 17.13
CA ARG A 136 -3.39 -12.36 17.44
C ARG A 136 -2.16 -12.38 18.35
N GLY A 137 -1.04 -11.86 17.84
CA GLY A 137 0.25 -12.02 18.49
C GLY A 137 0.61 -13.50 18.67
N ASP A 138 0.73 -13.93 19.92
CA ASP A 138 1.02 -15.32 20.29
C ASP A 138 -0.23 -16.16 20.61
N ARG A 139 -1.43 -15.55 20.63
CA ARG A 139 -2.68 -16.24 20.96
C ARG A 139 -3.35 -16.79 19.70
N VAL A 140 -3.33 -18.11 19.55
CA VAL A 140 -4.09 -18.84 18.52
C VAL A 140 -5.59 -18.75 18.77
N PHE A 141 -6.38 -18.53 17.73
CA PHE A 141 -7.83 -18.50 17.87
C PHE A 141 -8.41 -19.91 18.08
N PRO A 142 -9.51 -20.06 18.84
CA PRO A 142 -10.10 -21.37 19.11
C PRO A 142 -10.48 -22.16 17.85
N SER A 143 -10.87 -21.48 16.78
CA SER A 143 -11.29 -22.11 15.52
C SER A 143 -10.12 -22.53 14.63
N THR A 144 -8.89 -22.09 14.88
CA THR A 144 -7.76 -22.27 13.96
C THR A 144 -7.40 -23.73 13.72
N LEU A 145 -6.97 -24.46 14.75
CA LEU A 145 -6.53 -25.86 14.58
C LEU A 145 -7.67 -26.77 14.08
N PRO A 146 -8.90 -26.68 14.63
CA PRO A 146 -10.03 -27.44 14.13
C PRO A 146 -10.34 -27.16 12.65
N SER A 147 -10.26 -25.90 12.21
CA SER A 147 -10.49 -25.54 10.80
C SER A 147 -9.41 -26.11 9.88
N LEU A 148 -8.14 -25.98 10.26
CA LEU A 148 -7.01 -26.51 9.49
C LEU A 148 -7.07 -28.03 9.36
N GLN A 149 -7.45 -28.73 10.44
CA GLN A 149 -7.68 -30.17 10.37
C GLN A 149 -8.82 -30.50 9.41
N ARG A 150 -9.93 -29.76 9.45
CA ARG A 150 -11.06 -30.02 8.55
C ARG A 150 -10.76 -29.74 7.09
N PHE A 151 -9.98 -28.70 6.78
CA PHE A 151 -9.49 -28.50 5.41
C PHE A 151 -8.66 -29.69 4.93
N ARG A 152 -7.76 -30.24 5.78
CA ARG A 152 -6.98 -31.44 5.45
C ARG A 152 -7.87 -32.66 5.22
N ASP A 153 -8.87 -32.89 6.07
CA ASP A 153 -9.81 -34.00 5.94
C ASP A 153 -10.63 -33.92 4.64
N LEU A 154 -10.93 -32.70 4.18
CA LEU A 154 -11.62 -32.42 2.91
C LEU A 154 -10.68 -32.49 1.69
N GLY A 155 -9.38 -32.74 1.88
CA GLY A 155 -8.38 -32.74 0.81
C GLY A 155 -8.09 -31.34 0.25
N ILE A 156 -8.47 -30.29 0.98
CA ILE A 156 -8.19 -28.90 0.60
C ILE A 156 -6.78 -28.55 1.04
N ARG A 157 -5.93 -28.19 0.08
CA ARG A 157 -4.58 -27.70 0.35
C ARG A 157 -4.65 -26.31 0.97
N VAL A 158 -3.94 -26.10 2.08
CA VAL A 158 -3.75 -24.78 2.68
C VAL A 158 -2.35 -24.28 2.38
N LEU A 159 -2.24 -23.09 1.80
CA LEU A 159 -1.00 -22.34 1.67
C LEU A 159 -1.06 -21.14 2.61
N PHE A 160 -0.22 -21.12 3.63
CA PHE A 160 -0.09 -20.02 4.55
C PHE A 160 0.69 -18.88 3.90
N VAL A 161 0.04 -17.75 3.63
CA VAL A 161 0.64 -16.63 2.89
C VAL A 161 0.56 -15.36 3.72
N THR A 162 1.70 -14.84 4.16
CA THR A 162 1.76 -13.69 5.08
C THR A 162 2.72 -12.62 4.57
N ASN A 163 2.35 -11.35 4.77
CA ASN A 163 3.26 -10.23 4.53
C ASN A 163 4.26 -10.01 5.66
N ASN A 164 4.12 -10.70 6.78
CA ASN A 164 5.06 -10.62 7.89
C ASN A 164 6.41 -11.23 7.49
N ALA A 165 7.44 -10.38 7.46
CA ALA A 165 8.79 -10.75 7.02
C ALA A 165 9.76 -10.99 8.19
N ALA A 166 9.28 -10.94 9.43
CA ALA A 166 10.14 -11.05 10.61
C ALA A 166 10.68 -12.46 10.85
N LYS A 167 9.98 -13.50 10.35
CA LYS A 167 10.36 -14.92 10.53
C LYS A 167 10.65 -15.58 9.18
N SER A 168 11.66 -16.44 9.15
CA SER A 168 11.92 -17.35 8.02
C SER A 168 10.91 -18.49 8.01
N ARG A 169 10.85 -19.24 6.91
CA ARG A 169 10.00 -20.43 6.79
C ARG A 169 10.33 -21.48 7.85
N GLU A 170 11.61 -21.66 8.18
CA GLU A 170 12.02 -22.57 9.27
C GLU A 170 11.46 -22.10 10.63
N GLN A 171 11.61 -20.82 10.94
CA GLN A 171 11.08 -20.25 12.19
C GLN A 171 9.55 -20.35 12.28
N TYR A 172 8.85 -20.26 11.15
CA TYR A 172 7.41 -20.51 11.12
C TYR A 172 7.04 -21.98 11.31
N VAL A 173 7.79 -22.91 10.72
CA VAL A 173 7.60 -24.35 10.96
C VAL A 173 7.74 -24.64 12.46
N GLU A 174 8.76 -24.08 13.12
CA GLU A 174 8.93 -24.17 14.57
C GLU A 174 7.78 -23.52 15.36
N LYS A 175 7.29 -22.35 14.91
CA LYS A 175 6.13 -21.67 15.54
C LYS A 175 4.89 -22.56 15.50
N TRP A 176 4.58 -23.14 14.33
CA TRP A 176 3.43 -24.01 14.16
C TRP A 176 3.54 -25.29 14.97
N LYS A 177 4.75 -25.87 15.03
CA LYS A 177 5.03 -27.05 15.85
C LYS A 177 4.73 -26.81 17.34
N LYS A 178 5.06 -25.62 17.88
CA LYS A 178 4.77 -25.25 19.27
C LYS A 178 3.27 -25.18 19.59
N VAL A 179 2.43 -24.94 18.58
CA VAL A 179 0.96 -24.91 18.74
C VAL A 179 0.31 -26.23 18.35
N GLY A 180 1.10 -27.30 18.18
CA GLY A 180 0.60 -28.64 17.91
C GLY A 180 0.23 -28.92 16.45
N LEU A 181 0.66 -28.07 15.51
CA LEU A 181 0.46 -28.30 14.08
C LEU A 181 1.79 -28.53 13.37
N GLU A 182 1.97 -29.70 12.80
CA GLU A 182 3.08 -29.97 11.88
C GLU A 182 2.73 -29.41 10.49
N ILE A 183 3.61 -28.55 9.98
CA ILE A 183 3.57 -28.02 8.61
C ILE A 183 4.97 -28.11 7.99
N THR A 184 5.03 -28.07 6.67
CA THR A 184 6.29 -28.07 5.91
C THR A 184 6.60 -26.68 5.35
N LYS A 185 7.87 -26.43 4.98
CA LYS A 185 8.26 -25.19 4.26
C LYS A 185 7.51 -24.98 2.94
N ASN A 186 6.95 -26.05 2.36
CA ASN A 186 6.16 -25.95 1.14
C ASN A 186 4.74 -25.42 1.41
N GLU A 187 4.22 -25.55 2.62
CA GLU A 187 2.91 -25.01 3.00
C GLU A 187 2.95 -23.52 3.36
N ILE A 188 4.13 -22.90 3.51
CA ILE A 188 4.24 -21.51 3.95
C ILE A 188 5.04 -20.63 2.99
N VAL A 189 4.44 -19.47 2.67
CA VAL A 189 4.92 -18.47 1.72
C VAL A 189 4.92 -17.10 2.40
N PRO A 190 5.88 -16.85 3.32
CA PRO A 190 6.01 -15.56 3.97
C PRO A 190 6.74 -14.56 3.08
N ALA A 191 6.48 -13.27 3.25
CA ALA A 191 7.16 -12.22 2.49
C ALA A 191 8.68 -12.20 2.71
N SER A 192 9.17 -12.73 3.84
CA SER A 192 10.61 -12.96 4.09
C SER A 192 11.25 -13.86 3.04
N TYR A 193 10.52 -14.85 2.53
CA TYR A 193 10.97 -15.75 1.47
C TYR A 193 10.78 -15.15 0.07
N MET A 194 9.75 -14.32 -0.12
CA MET A 194 9.37 -13.83 -1.45
C MET A 194 10.43 -12.95 -2.11
N ALA A 195 11.23 -12.20 -1.35
CA ALA A 195 12.37 -11.47 -1.88
C ALA A 195 13.42 -12.41 -2.50
N ALA A 196 13.77 -13.51 -1.81
CA ALA A 196 14.70 -14.51 -2.33
C ALA A 196 14.12 -15.20 -3.59
N ALA A 197 12.85 -15.61 -3.54
CA ALA A 197 12.18 -16.24 -4.68
C ALA A 197 12.13 -15.33 -5.92
N TYR A 198 11.94 -14.02 -5.74
CA TYR A 198 11.99 -13.04 -6.82
C TYR A 198 13.38 -12.97 -7.45
N LEU A 199 14.42 -12.84 -6.63
CA LEU A 199 15.82 -12.76 -7.10
C LEU A 199 16.25 -14.03 -7.83
N GLU A 200 15.83 -15.21 -7.36
CA GLU A 200 16.03 -16.47 -8.08
C GLU A 200 15.32 -16.48 -9.44
N SER A 201 14.09 -15.97 -9.49
CA SER A 201 13.27 -15.98 -10.72
C SER A 201 13.90 -15.16 -11.85
N ILE A 202 14.64 -14.10 -11.50
CA ILE A 202 15.37 -13.26 -12.44
C ILE A 202 16.84 -13.69 -12.62
N LYS A 203 17.25 -14.81 -12.01
CA LYS A 203 18.63 -15.32 -12.01
C LYS A 203 19.64 -14.26 -11.55
N PHE A 204 19.28 -13.51 -10.51
CA PHE A 204 20.09 -12.43 -9.97
C PHE A 204 21.52 -12.88 -9.66
N GLN A 205 22.49 -12.01 -9.95
CA GLN A 205 23.91 -12.20 -9.65
C GLN A 205 24.47 -10.91 -9.05
N GLY A 206 25.24 -11.02 -7.98
CA GLY A 206 25.83 -9.91 -7.24
C GLY A 206 25.45 -9.92 -5.77
N LYS A 207 25.91 -8.90 -5.05
CA LYS A 207 25.61 -8.68 -3.65
C LYS A 207 24.34 -7.88 -3.47
N ILE A 208 23.74 -8.01 -2.28
CA ILE A 208 22.52 -7.33 -1.90
C ILE A 208 22.82 -6.41 -0.74
N LEU A 209 22.56 -5.11 -0.86
CA LEU A 209 22.38 -4.27 0.31
C LEU A 209 21.06 -4.68 0.97
N PHE A 210 21.16 -5.33 2.13
CA PHE A 210 19.99 -5.78 2.88
C PHE A 210 19.67 -4.84 4.03
N ILE A 211 18.40 -4.43 4.12
CA ILE A 211 17.84 -3.64 5.21
C ILE A 211 16.57 -4.36 5.68
N GLY A 212 16.57 -4.91 6.89
CA GLY A 212 15.40 -5.67 7.35
C GLY A 212 15.64 -6.56 8.55
N ASP A 213 14.56 -7.21 8.98
CA ASP A 213 14.52 -8.18 10.06
C ASP A 213 15.21 -9.52 9.72
N GLU A 214 15.43 -10.32 10.76
CA GLU A 214 16.15 -11.59 10.71
C GLU A 214 15.55 -12.63 9.76
N GLY A 215 14.22 -12.75 9.73
CA GLY A 215 13.56 -13.75 8.89
C GLY A 215 13.94 -13.65 7.42
N THR A 216 13.89 -12.44 6.85
CA THR A 216 14.28 -12.17 5.46
C THR A 216 15.77 -12.39 5.23
N ARG A 217 16.62 -11.97 6.18
CA ARG A 217 18.07 -12.24 6.10
C ARG A 217 18.36 -13.73 5.99
N LEU A 218 17.75 -14.54 6.86
CA LEU A 218 17.95 -15.99 6.86
C LEU A 218 17.46 -16.65 5.56
N GLU A 219 16.34 -16.19 4.99
CA GLU A 219 15.87 -16.68 3.69
C GLU A 219 16.83 -16.30 2.56
N LEU A 220 17.30 -15.05 2.49
CA LEU A 220 18.25 -14.63 1.46
C LEU A 220 19.56 -15.42 1.55
N GLN A 221 20.14 -15.54 2.75
CA GLN A 221 21.38 -16.30 2.98
C GLN A 221 21.18 -17.80 2.71
N GLY A 222 20.05 -18.37 3.13
CA GLY A 222 19.70 -19.77 2.88
C GLY A 222 19.55 -20.12 1.40
N HIS A 223 19.31 -19.11 0.57
CA HIS A 223 19.28 -19.21 -0.89
C HIS A 223 20.61 -18.83 -1.57
N GLY A 224 21.68 -18.63 -0.79
CA GLY A 224 23.03 -18.42 -1.29
C GLY A 224 23.34 -16.98 -1.71
N PHE A 225 22.49 -16.00 -1.39
CA PHE A 225 22.77 -14.60 -1.69
C PHE A 225 23.78 -14.01 -0.70
N GLU A 226 24.76 -13.25 -1.23
CA GLU A 226 25.71 -12.49 -0.43
C GLU A 226 25.09 -11.15 -0.01
N LEU A 227 25.10 -10.87 1.29
CA LEU A 227 24.50 -9.67 1.87
C LEU A 227 25.57 -8.68 2.34
N VAL A 228 25.36 -7.42 2.00
CA VAL A 228 26.04 -6.26 2.57
C VAL A 228 25.07 -5.60 3.54
N GLU A 229 25.50 -5.41 4.78
CA GLU A 229 24.68 -4.80 5.83
C GLU A 229 25.21 -3.45 6.26
N VAL A 230 24.31 -2.58 6.72
CA VAL A 230 24.68 -1.34 7.41
C VAL A 230 24.82 -1.65 8.91
N PRO A 231 25.97 -1.33 9.55
CA PRO A 231 26.15 -1.57 10.98
C PRO A 231 25.01 -0.96 11.81
N LYS A 232 24.44 -1.75 12.73
CA LYS A 232 23.25 -1.35 13.53
C LYS A 232 23.48 -0.09 14.36
N GLU A 233 24.67 0.06 14.93
CA GLU A 233 25.03 1.20 15.79
C GLU A 233 25.19 2.52 15.03
N ALA A 234 25.40 2.46 13.72
CA ALA A 234 25.62 3.64 12.90
C ALA A 234 24.27 4.20 12.42
N THR A 235 23.71 5.14 13.17
CA THR A 235 22.36 5.66 12.95
C THR A 235 22.32 6.99 12.18
N THR A 236 23.43 7.73 12.17
CA THR A 236 23.57 9.02 11.49
C THR A 236 24.47 8.93 10.25
N MET A 237 24.36 9.95 9.39
CA MET A 237 25.23 10.13 8.23
C MET A 237 25.46 11.62 8.01
N SER A 238 26.71 12.07 8.13
CA SER A 238 27.13 13.42 7.76
C SER A 238 27.44 13.54 6.27
N ASN A 239 27.45 14.77 5.74
CA ASN A 239 27.82 15.02 4.34
C ASN A 239 29.24 14.55 4.01
N GLN A 240 30.19 14.71 4.94
CA GLN A 240 31.58 14.30 4.72
C GLN A 240 31.73 12.78 4.71
N GLU A 241 31.04 12.08 5.60
CA GLU A 241 31.01 10.62 5.59
C GLU A 241 30.39 10.08 4.30
N LEU A 242 29.27 10.65 3.86
CA LEU A 242 28.61 10.24 2.62
C LEU A 242 29.49 10.54 1.39
N ALA A 243 30.16 11.70 1.35
CA ALA A 243 31.07 12.05 0.27
C ALA A 243 32.28 11.10 0.16
N ASN A 244 32.69 10.51 1.28
CA ASN A 244 33.79 9.54 1.35
C ASN A 244 33.31 8.08 1.29
N PHE A 245 32.00 7.84 1.23
CA PHE A 245 31.44 6.49 1.19
C PHE A 245 31.76 5.84 -0.15
N GLN A 246 32.46 4.70 -0.10
CA GLN A 246 32.78 3.92 -1.29
C GLN A 246 31.70 2.87 -1.52
N LEU A 247 31.10 2.90 -2.71
CA LEU A 247 30.15 1.89 -3.15
C LEU A 247 30.90 0.60 -3.50
N ASP A 248 30.38 -0.52 -3.01
CA ASP A 248 30.79 -1.84 -3.50
C ASP A 248 30.13 -2.07 -4.86
N SER A 249 30.92 -2.13 -5.94
CA SER A 249 30.41 -2.30 -7.31
C SER A 249 29.71 -3.65 -7.54
N GLU A 250 29.92 -4.63 -6.65
CA GLU A 250 29.23 -5.91 -6.72
C GLU A 250 27.81 -5.85 -6.15
N VAL A 251 27.44 -4.78 -5.43
CA VAL A 251 26.06 -4.60 -4.96
C VAL A 251 25.16 -4.19 -6.13
N LYS A 252 24.24 -5.09 -6.47
CA LYS A 252 23.33 -4.96 -7.62
C LYS A 252 21.85 -5.03 -7.22
N ALA A 253 21.57 -5.13 -5.93
CA ALA A 253 20.22 -5.01 -5.41
C ALA A 253 20.20 -4.32 -4.04
N VAL A 254 19.13 -3.59 -3.78
CA VAL A 254 18.70 -3.17 -2.45
C VAL A 254 17.42 -3.95 -2.13
N VAL A 255 17.47 -4.78 -1.09
CA VAL A 255 16.30 -5.50 -0.57
C VAL A 255 15.89 -4.88 0.76
N LEU A 256 14.65 -4.40 0.81
CA LEU A 256 14.04 -3.81 1.99
C LEU A 256 12.96 -4.74 2.56
N ALA A 257 13.09 -5.06 3.84
CA ALA A 257 12.02 -5.62 4.66
C ALA A 257 11.71 -4.68 5.83
N HIS A 258 10.74 -5.04 6.66
CA HIS A 258 10.49 -4.34 7.92
C HIS A 258 11.78 -4.30 8.77
N ASP A 259 12.11 -3.12 9.28
CA ASP A 259 13.31 -2.89 10.11
C ASP A 259 12.97 -1.88 11.22
N PRO A 260 12.76 -2.33 12.47
CA PRO A 260 12.53 -1.44 13.61
C PRO A 260 13.66 -0.44 13.86
N ASN A 261 14.86 -0.72 13.34
CA ASN A 261 16.06 0.11 13.44
C ASN A 261 16.35 0.85 12.13
N PHE A 262 15.34 1.03 11.27
CA PHE A 262 15.47 1.85 10.07
C PHE A 262 15.86 3.28 10.46
N ASN A 263 16.90 3.81 9.84
CA ASN A 263 17.52 5.07 10.23
C ASN A 263 18.04 5.85 9.03
N TYR A 264 18.45 7.09 9.25
CA TYR A 264 18.90 7.98 8.19
C TYR A 264 20.14 7.44 7.46
N ARG A 265 21.05 6.74 8.15
CA ARG A 265 22.22 6.13 7.52
C ARG A 265 21.84 5.08 6.50
N LYS A 266 20.94 4.17 6.86
CA LYS A 266 20.41 3.12 5.96
C LYS A 266 19.74 3.74 4.74
N LEU A 267 18.89 4.76 4.96
CA LEU A 267 18.28 5.54 3.88
C LEU A 267 19.31 6.17 2.96
N ALA A 268 20.33 6.85 3.51
CA ALA A 268 21.37 7.52 2.73
C ALA A 268 22.18 6.53 1.87
N ILE A 269 22.57 5.38 2.45
CA ILE A 269 23.33 4.34 1.74
C ILE A 269 22.48 3.68 0.64
N ALA A 270 21.24 3.28 0.95
CA ALA A 270 20.32 2.74 -0.05
C ALA A 270 20.09 3.72 -1.21
N THR A 271 19.97 5.01 -0.88
CA THR A 271 19.84 6.08 -1.87
C THR A 271 21.04 6.11 -2.82
N GLN A 272 22.27 5.95 -2.32
CA GLN A 272 23.45 5.95 -3.19
C GLN A 272 23.45 4.77 -4.15
N TYR A 273 23.26 3.54 -3.65
CA TYR A 273 23.23 2.35 -4.52
C TYR A 273 22.18 2.45 -5.63
N LEU A 274 20.98 2.96 -5.31
CA LEU A 274 19.88 3.07 -6.26
C LEU A 274 20.01 4.24 -7.24
N ARG A 275 20.74 5.30 -6.88
CA ARG A 275 21.00 6.46 -7.76
C ARG A 275 22.25 6.32 -8.60
N SER A 276 23.24 5.58 -8.12
CA SER A 276 24.52 5.38 -8.82
C SER A 276 24.47 4.26 -9.86
N ASN A 277 23.47 3.39 -9.80
CA ASN A 277 23.30 2.28 -10.74
C ASN A 277 21.81 2.09 -11.09
N GLU A 278 21.44 2.38 -12.34
CA GLU A 278 20.07 2.21 -12.84
C GLU A 278 19.65 0.72 -12.87
N ASP A 279 20.60 -0.18 -13.10
CA ASP A 279 20.39 -1.63 -13.11
C ASP A 279 20.33 -2.23 -11.70
N CYS A 280 20.58 -1.44 -10.66
CA CYS A 280 20.42 -1.91 -9.28
C CYS A 280 18.94 -2.16 -8.99
N HIS A 281 18.60 -3.39 -8.64
CA HIS A 281 17.23 -3.78 -8.31
C HIS A 281 16.79 -3.17 -6.99
N PHE A 282 15.60 -2.57 -6.96
CA PHE A 282 14.95 -2.16 -5.71
C PHE A 282 13.81 -3.13 -5.41
N VAL A 283 13.96 -3.93 -4.35
CA VAL A 283 13.01 -4.99 -3.99
C VAL A 283 12.50 -4.73 -2.58
N VAL A 284 11.20 -4.91 -2.37
CA VAL A 284 10.58 -4.81 -1.04
C VAL A 284 9.75 -6.07 -0.75
N THR A 285 9.75 -6.51 0.51
CA THR A 285 8.99 -7.68 0.94
C THR A 285 7.48 -7.44 0.89
N ASN A 286 7.03 -6.24 1.25
CA ASN A 286 5.63 -5.81 1.19
C ASN A 286 5.55 -4.26 1.20
N MET A 287 4.39 -3.71 0.85
CA MET A 287 4.11 -2.27 0.89
C MET A 287 3.12 -1.90 2.00
N ASP A 288 3.03 -2.73 3.05
CA ASP A 288 2.06 -2.51 4.12
C ASP A 288 2.41 -1.23 4.88
N ALA A 289 1.43 -0.33 5.03
CA ALA A 289 1.61 0.92 5.74
C ALA A 289 1.93 0.71 7.24
N GLY A 290 1.51 -0.42 7.80
CA GLY A 290 1.59 -0.75 9.21
C GLY A 290 0.39 -1.54 9.70
N ASP A 291 0.36 -1.78 11.00
CA ASP A 291 -0.68 -2.53 11.70
C ASP A 291 -1.11 -1.82 12.99
N MET A 292 -2.37 -2.04 13.39
CA MET A 292 -2.89 -1.55 14.66
C MET A 292 -2.51 -2.53 15.78
N LEU A 293 -1.92 -1.99 16.85
CA LEU A 293 -1.70 -2.72 18.09
C LEU A 293 -3.00 -2.81 18.90
N ASP A 294 -3.06 -3.76 19.84
CA ASP A 294 -4.22 -3.98 20.72
C ASP A 294 -4.69 -2.71 21.46
N ASN A 295 -3.75 -1.81 21.78
CA ASN A 295 -4.04 -0.53 22.44
C ASN A 295 -4.40 0.62 21.48
N GLN A 296 -4.83 0.30 20.25
CA GLN A 296 -5.25 1.25 19.22
C GLN A 296 -4.14 2.20 18.74
N ARG A 297 -2.87 1.83 18.95
CA ARG A 297 -1.72 2.56 18.38
C ARG A 297 -1.33 1.94 17.06
N PHE A 298 -1.04 2.78 16.07
CA PHE A 298 -0.58 2.32 14.76
C PHE A 298 0.95 2.17 14.75
N MET A 299 1.44 0.96 14.44
CA MET A 299 2.85 0.69 14.24
C MET A 299 3.18 0.79 12.75
N PRO A 300 4.13 1.65 12.33
CA PRO A 300 4.52 1.75 10.91
C PRO A 300 5.06 0.43 10.34
N GLY A 301 4.71 0.15 9.09
CA GLY A 301 5.16 -1.02 8.35
C GLY A 301 6.25 -0.70 7.33
N THR A 302 6.60 -1.71 6.52
CA THR A 302 7.65 -1.62 5.49
C THR A 302 7.37 -0.53 4.45
N GLY A 303 6.08 -0.28 4.12
CA GLY A 303 5.68 0.69 3.10
C GLY A 303 6.21 2.10 3.39
N GLY A 304 6.17 2.56 4.65
CA GLY A 304 6.68 3.88 5.01
C GLY A 304 8.21 4.01 4.82
N MET A 305 8.96 2.93 5.05
CA MET A 305 10.40 2.88 4.80
C MET A 305 10.69 2.88 3.29
N ALA A 306 9.91 2.11 2.52
CA ALA A 306 10.01 2.04 1.08
C ALA A 306 9.71 3.40 0.42
N ASP A 307 8.71 4.12 0.92
CA ASP A 307 8.35 5.46 0.46
C ASP A 307 9.48 6.48 0.73
N ALA A 308 10.16 6.38 1.88
CA ALA A 308 11.31 7.23 2.16
C ALA A 308 12.44 7.03 1.14
N ILE A 309 12.77 5.79 0.78
CA ILE A 309 13.76 5.48 -0.26
C ILE A 309 13.26 5.90 -1.64
N THR A 310 11.99 5.65 -1.96
CA THR A 310 11.37 6.05 -3.24
C THR A 310 11.44 7.57 -3.42
N SER A 311 11.15 8.35 -2.37
CA SER A 311 11.14 9.81 -2.42
C SER A 311 12.50 10.43 -2.73
N THR A 312 13.59 9.77 -2.34
CA THR A 312 14.97 10.26 -2.49
C THR A 312 15.64 9.75 -3.77
N THR A 313 15.18 8.62 -4.29
CA THR A 313 15.75 7.96 -5.47
C THR A 313 14.92 8.16 -6.74
N GLY A 314 13.61 8.36 -6.61
CA GLY A 314 12.64 8.30 -7.71
C GLY A 314 12.40 6.88 -8.23
N ARG A 315 12.95 5.85 -7.58
CA ARG A 315 12.84 4.44 -7.98
C ARG A 315 11.64 3.79 -7.29
N VAL A 316 10.76 3.15 -8.05
CA VAL A 316 9.64 2.37 -7.51
C VAL A 316 10.14 0.95 -7.21
N PRO A 317 9.91 0.40 -6.00
CA PRO A 317 10.35 -0.95 -5.67
C PRO A 317 9.46 -2.01 -6.32
N VAL A 318 10.03 -3.18 -6.54
CA VAL A 318 9.27 -4.41 -6.81
C VAL A 318 8.72 -4.93 -5.49
N ASN A 319 7.40 -4.85 -5.31
CA ASN A 319 6.70 -5.48 -4.19
C ASN A 319 6.58 -7.00 -4.43
N THR A 320 7.19 -7.80 -3.57
CA THR A 320 7.22 -9.27 -3.70
C THR A 320 6.11 -9.97 -2.91
N GLY A 321 5.42 -9.27 -2.01
CA GLY A 321 4.34 -9.78 -1.18
C GLY A 321 2.94 -9.54 -1.76
N LYS A 322 1.93 -9.61 -0.90
CA LYS A 322 0.53 -9.30 -1.23
C LYS A 322 0.42 -7.84 -1.70
N GLY A 323 -0.45 -7.60 -2.68
CA GLY A 323 -0.59 -6.30 -3.35
C GLY A 323 0.49 -6.00 -4.40
N GLY A 324 1.46 -6.90 -4.61
CA GLY A 324 2.44 -6.83 -5.70
C GLY A 324 2.11 -7.78 -6.85
N ASP A 325 2.79 -7.59 -7.99
CA ASP A 325 2.57 -8.40 -9.20
C ASP A 325 3.32 -9.74 -9.18
N PHE A 326 4.19 -9.98 -8.21
CA PHE A 326 5.03 -11.18 -8.18
C PHE A 326 4.39 -12.39 -7.49
N LEU A 327 3.70 -12.18 -6.36
CA LEU A 327 3.24 -13.25 -5.49
C LEU A 327 2.26 -14.20 -6.20
N LEU A 328 1.23 -13.68 -6.87
CA LEU A 328 0.22 -14.51 -7.51
C LEU A 328 0.80 -15.40 -8.64
N PRO A 329 1.55 -14.88 -9.62
CA PRO A 329 2.22 -15.72 -10.62
C PRO A 329 3.16 -16.76 -10.00
N PHE A 330 3.87 -16.40 -8.92
CA PHE A 330 4.70 -17.34 -8.18
C PHE A 330 3.88 -18.49 -7.58
N LEU A 331 2.77 -18.19 -6.90
CA LEU A 331 1.88 -19.19 -6.32
C LEU A 331 1.32 -20.14 -7.40
N MET A 332 0.84 -19.58 -8.51
CA MET A 332 0.31 -20.36 -9.63
C MET A 332 1.36 -21.29 -10.24
N LYS A 333 2.57 -20.78 -10.47
CA LYS A 333 3.65 -21.56 -11.09
C LYS A 333 4.21 -22.63 -10.15
N LYS A 334 4.51 -22.27 -8.90
CA LYS A 334 5.16 -23.18 -7.94
C LYS A 334 4.23 -24.26 -7.42
N TYR A 335 2.96 -23.91 -7.17
CA TYR A 335 2.00 -24.81 -6.55
C TYR A 335 0.91 -25.30 -7.52
N GLY A 336 0.93 -24.86 -8.78
CA GLY A 336 -0.09 -25.27 -9.76
C GLY A 336 -1.50 -24.81 -9.36
N VAL A 337 -1.63 -23.68 -8.67
CA VAL A 337 -2.94 -23.20 -8.22
C VAL A 337 -3.71 -22.61 -9.40
N LYS A 338 -4.97 -23.01 -9.53
CA LYS A 338 -5.91 -22.43 -10.49
C LYS A 338 -6.85 -21.46 -9.77
N PRO A 339 -6.99 -20.21 -10.23
CA PRO A 339 -7.84 -19.25 -9.55
C PRO A 339 -9.30 -19.68 -9.39
N SER A 340 -9.85 -20.45 -10.34
CA SER A 340 -11.22 -20.97 -10.27
C SER A 340 -11.45 -22.00 -9.15
N GLU A 341 -10.38 -22.62 -8.64
CA GLU A 341 -10.40 -23.64 -7.59
C GLU A 341 -9.74 -23.13 -6.30
N MET A 342 -9.48 -21.81 -6.23
CA MET A 342 -8.77 -21.11 -5.16
C MET A 342 -9.73 -20.23 -4.35
N MET A 343 -9.51 -20.13 -3.05
CA MET A 343 -10.07 -19.07 -2.22
C MET A 343 -8.96 -18.33 -1.48
N CYS A 344 -8.99 -16.99 -1.46
CA CYS A 344 -8.13 -16.19 -0.59
C CYS A 344 -8.88 -15.80 0.69
N VAL A 345 -8.28 -16.09 1.84
CA VAL A 345 -8.87 -15.83 3.16
C VAL A 345 -7.93 -14.94 3.95
N GLY A 346 -8.40 -13.76 4.33
CA GLY A 346 -7.60 -12.78 5.06
C GLY A 346 -8.40 -11.59 5.55
N ASP A 347 -7.87 -10.88 6.54
CA ASP A 347 -8.55 -9.85 7.32
C ASP A 347 -8.35 -8.44 6.75
N ARG A 348 -7.54 -8.28 5.69
CA ARG A 348 -7.22 -6.99 5.07
C ARG A 348 -7.74 -6.84 3.64
N LEU A 349 -8.48 -5.75 3.42
CA LEU A 349 -9.03 -5.41 2.09
C LEU A 349 -7.94 -5.05 1.05
N ASP A 350 -6.88 -4.39 1.49
CA ASP A 350 -5.82 -3.83 0.65
C ASP A 350 -4.74 -4.87 0.26
N THR A 351 -4.69 -6.02 0.93
CA THR A 351 -3.71 -7.07 0.68
C THR A 351 -4.36 -8.42 0.35
N ASP A 352 -5.11 -9.03 1.27
CA ASP A 352 -5.66 -10.38 1.10
C ASP A 352 -6.81 -10.42 0.10
N ILE A 353 -7.78 -9.52 0.29
CA ILE A 353 -8.94 -9.42 -0.61
C ILE A 353 -8.47 -8.87 -1.96
N ALA A 354 -7.49 -7.97 -1.97
CA ALA A 354 -6.84 -7.50 -3.18
C ALA A 354 -6.14 -8.64 -3.96
N LEU A 355 -5.44 -9.56 -3.28
CA LEU A 355 -4.82 -10.73 -3.90
C LEU A 355 -5.86 -11.64 -4.54
N GLY A 356 -6.95 -11.95 -3.83
CA GLY A 356 -8.01 -12.78 -4.40
C GLY A 356 -8.72 -12.12 -5.59
N ARG A 357 -8.90 -10.79 -5.54
CA ARG A 357 -9.41 -10.01 -6.68
C ARG A 357 -8.44 -10.00 -7.87
N GLN A 358 -7.14 -9.85 -7.62
CA GLN A 358 -6.10 -9.96 -8.66
C GLN A 358 -6.13 -11.34 -9.32
N ALA A 359 -6.40 -12.40 -8.55
CA ALA A 359 -6.58 -13.75 -9.05
C ALA A 359 -7.93 -13.99 -9.73
N ASN A 360 -8.93 -13.13 -9.49
CA ASN A 360 -10.33 -13.36 -9.82
C ASN A 360 -10.86 -14.67 -9.19
N CYS A 361 -10.55 -14.88 -7.91
CA CYS A 361 -11.00 -16.03 -7.13
C CYS A 361 -11.97 -15.61 -6.01
N LYS A 362 -12.60 -16.58 -5.34
CA LYS A 362 -13.46 -16.31 -4.18
C LYS A 362 -12.60 -15.72 -3.05
N THR A 363 -13.15 -14.73 -2.33
CA THR A 363 -12.50 -14.17 -1.14
C THR A 363 -13.37 -14.28 0.09
N ALA A 364 -12.80 -14.61 1.24
CA ALA A 364 -13.51 -14.63 2.52
C ALA A 364 -12.74 -13.82 3.57
N MET A 365 -13.43 -12.85 4.19
CA MET A 365 -12.84 -11.96 5.18
C MET A 365 -13.39 -12.27 6.58
N PRO A 366 -12.57 -12.78 7.52
CA PRO A 366 -12.97 -12.90 8.90
C PRO A 366 -12.88 -11.55 9.62
N PHE A 367 -13.80 -11.27 10.56
CA PHE A 367 -13.75 -10.07 11.42
C PHE A 367 -12.89 -10.25 12.68
N THR A 368 -11.79 -11.00 12.56
CA THR A 368 -10.82 -11.26 13.63
C THR A 368 -9.61 -10.33 13.62
N GLY A 369 -9.45 -9.51 12.58
CA GLY A 369 -8.23 -8.73 12.33
C GLY A 369 -8.46 -7.24 12.08
N VAL A 370 -7.77 -6.69 11.07
CA VAL A 370 -7.60 -5.24 10.84
C VAL A 370 -8.86 -4.56 10.30
N THR A 371 -9.54 -5.16 9.32
CA THR A 371 -10.69 -4.51 8.68
C THR A 371 -11.91 -4.54 9.60
N SER A 372 -12.37 -3.36 10.02
CA SER A 372 -13.63 -3.20 10.75
C SER A 372 -14.86 -3.25 9.84
N HIS A 373 -16.01 -3.58 10.41
CA HIS A 373 -17.31 -3.48 9.74
C HIS A 373 -17.56 -2.09 9.12
N GLY A 374 -17.21 -1.03 9.85
CA GLY A 374 -17.37 0.36 9.36
C GLY A 374 -16.50 0.64 8.12
N GLN A 375 -15.25 0.19 8.11
CA GLN A 375 -14.38 0.31 6.94
C GLN A 375 -14.92 -0.48 5.75
N LEU A 376 -15.43 -1.70 5.98
CA LEU A 376 -16.05 -2.49 4.92
C LEU A 376 -17.27 -1.80 4.30
N LEU A 377 -18.15 -1.20 5.10
CA LEU A 377 -19.33 -0.48 4.60
C LEU A 377 -18.98 0.75 3.73
N GLN A 378 -17.80 1.33 3.96
CA GLN A 378 -17.27 2.45 3.19
C GLN A 378 -16.45 1.99 1.98
N THR A 379 -16.21 0.69 1.83
CA THR A 379 -15.40 0.13 0.75
C THR A 379 -16.24 0.04 -0.53
N PRO A 380 -15.75 0.58 -1.67
CA PRO A 380 -16.42 0.46 -2.97
C PRO A 380 -16.80 -0.99 -3.30
N PRO A 381 -17.93 -1.26 -3.97
CA PRO A 381 -18.41 -2.63 -4.17
C PRO A 381 -17.38 -3.53 -4.86
N GLU A 382 -16.65 -2.99 -5.84
CA GLU A 382 -15.63 -3.72 -6.59
C GLU A 382 -14.37 -4.08 -5.78
N LYS A 383 -14.25 -3.55 -4.55
CA LYS A 383 -13.17 -3.84 -3.60
C LYS A 383 -13.64 -4.66 -2.40
N GLN A 384 -14.94 -4.94 -2.28
CA GLN A 384 -15.49 -5.77 -1.22
C GLN A 384 -15.12 -7.25 -1.43
N PRO A 385 -15.07 -8.06 -0.36
CA PRO A 385 -14.85 -9.50 -0.46
C PRO A 385 -16.08 -10.21 -1.04
N THR A 386 -15.94 -11.48 -1.43
CA THR A 386 -17.08 -12.33 -1.81
C THR A 386 -17.90 -12.70 -0.58
N PHE A 387 -17.20 -13.07 0.50
CA PHE A 387 -17.78 -13.51 1.75
C PHE A 387 -17.19 -12.75 2.93
N VAL A 388 -18.00 -12.57 3.97
CA VAL A 388 -17.54 -12.17 5.30
C VAL A 388 -18.01 -13.16 6.33
N MET A 389 -17.26 -13.31 7.42
CA MET A 389 -17.55 -14.27 8.47
C MET A 389 -16.97 -13.81 9.80
N ASP A 390 -17.45 -14.36 10.91
CA ASP A 390 -16.91 -14.02 12.21
C ASP A 390 -15.50 -14.57 12.39
N ASN A 391 -15.24 -15.80 11.95
CA ASN A 391 -13.94 -16.44 12.04
C ASN A 391 -13.82 -17.61 11.03
N LEU A 392 -12.61 -18.16 10.91
CA LEU A 392 -12.30 -19.23 9.96
C LEU A 392 -13.16 -20.50 10.09
N GLY A 393 -13.64 -20.81 11.31
CA GLY A 393 -14.45 -21.99 11.61
C GLY A 393 -15.75 -22.05 10.81
N VAL A 394 -16.29 -20.89 10.44
CA VAL A 394 -17.50 -20.76 9.62
C VAL A 394 -17.38 -21.54 8.31
N LEU A 395 -16.24 -21.46 7.61
CA LEU A 395 -16.04 -22.14 6.32
C LEU A 395 -16.19 -23.67 6.39
N VAL A 396 -16.00 -24.25 7.57
CA VAL A 396 -16.06 -25.70 7.79
C VAL A 396 -17.22 -26.10 8.72
N GLY A 397 -18.16 -25.18 8.93
CA GLY A 397 -19.38 -25.40 9.72
C GLY A 397 -19.15 -25.52 11.22
N LEU A 398 -18.08 -24.92 11.74
CA LEU A 398 -17.79 -24.87 13.16
C LEU A 398 -18.26 -23.56 13.76
N ASP A 399 -19.07 -23.66 14.82
CA ASP A 399 -19.53 -22.53 15.61
C ASP A 399 -18.55 -22.26 16.76
N TYR A 400 -17.76 -21.20 16.61
CA TYR A 400 -16.88 -20.70 17.67
C TYR A 400 -17.23 -19.27 17.98
N GLN A 401 -17.63 -19.02 19.22
CA GLN A 401 -17.76 -17.66 19.73
C GLN A 401 -16.37 -17.09 20.01
N LEU A 402 -16.06 -15.97 19.38
CA LEU A 402 -14.92 -15.15 19.79
C LEU A 402 -15.27 -14.53 21.16
N ALA A 403 -14.32 -14.59 22.10
CA ALA A 403 -14.48 -13.84 23.34
C ALA A 403 -14.69 -12.36 23.02
N PRO A 404 -15.58 -11.64 23.74
CA PRO A 404 -15.79 -10.21 23.51
C PRO A 404 -14.46 -9.45 23.51
N GLN A 405 -14.30 -8.55 22.52
CA GLN A 405 -13.09 -7.74 22.33
C GLN A 405 -12.87 -6.75 23.48
#